data_AF-X1QEH3-F1
#
_entry.id   AF-X1QEH3-F1
#
_cell.length_a   1.000
_cell.length_b   1.000
_cell.length_c   1.000
_cell.angle_alpha   90.00
_cell.angle_beta   90.00
_cell.angle_gamma   90.00
#
_symmetry.space_group_name_H-M   'P 1'
#
loop_
_entity.id
_entity.type
_entity.pdbx_description
1 polymer ?
#
loop_
_entity_poly.entity_id
_entity_poly.type
_entity_poly.pdbx_seq_one_letter_code
_entity_poly.pdbx_strand_id
1 'polypeptide(L)' 'MGIIGPNGTGKTTFLRIIIGKEKADEGEVKIGRNIKLGYYDQHLAELNPENSIMEEMRSI' A
#
# COMPACT_ATOMS: atom_id res chain seq x y z
N MET A 1 10.06 -10.22 -3.30
CA MET A 1 10.14 -9.54 -4.61
C MET A 1 10.11 -8.04 -4.37
N GLY A 2 10.84 -7.24 -5.14
CA GLY A 2 10.90 -5.78 -4.96
C GLY A 2 10.82 -5.06 -6.30
N ILE A 3 10.20 -3.87 -6.29
CA ILE A 3 10.06 -3.01 -7.47
C ILE A 3 10.98 -1.81 -7.28
N ILE A 4 11.95 -1.65 -8.17
CA ILE A 4 12.93 -0.56 -8.12
C ILE A 4 12.87 0.27 -9.41
N GLY A 5 13.14 1.57 -9.30
CA GLY A 5 13.15 2.49 -10.43
C GLY A 5 13.10 3.96 -9.98
N PRO A 6 13.41 4.92 -10.87
CA PRO A 6 13.33 6.35 -10.59
C PRO A 6 11.98 6.83 -10.05
N ASN A 7 11.94 8.01 -9.42
CA ASN A 7 10.67 8.63 -9.02
C ASN A 7 9.84 8.99 -10.25
N GLY A 8 8.52 8.86 -10.15
CA GLY A 8 7.60 9.11 -11.26
C GLY A 8 7.38 7.95 -12.23
N THR A 9 8.08 6.81 -12.09
CA THR A 9 7.88 5.64 -12.98
C THR A 9 6.65 4.79 -12.66
N GLY A 10 5.72 5.28 -11.82
CA GLY A 10 4.48 4.57 -11.51
C GLY A 10 4.55 3.47 -10.44
N LYS A 11 5.66 3.33 -9.68
CA LYS A 11 5.77 2.30 -8.63
C LYS A 11 4.64 2.38 -7.59
N THR A 12 4.36 3.59 -7.10
CA THR A 12 3.27 3.83 -6.13
C THR A 12 1.91 3.55 -6.75
N THR A 13 1.68 3.98 -8.00
CA THR A 13 0.47 3.70 -8.77
C THR A 13 0.25 2.20 -8.93
N PHE A 14 1.29 1.45 -9.31
CA PHE A 14 1.24 0.00 -9.46
C PHE A 14 0.82 -0.71 -8.16
N LEU A 15 1.44 -0.33 -7.03
CA LEU A 15 1.05 -0.89 -5.73
C LEU A 15 -0.39 -0.52 -5.35
N ARG A 16 -0.84 0.72 -5.65
CA ARG A 16 -2.22 1.17 -5.41
C ARG A 16 -3.24 0.40 -6.25
N ILE A 17 -2.91 0.05 -7.49
CA ILE A 17 -3.73 -0.81 -8.35
C ILE A 17 -3.86 -2.22 -7.75
N ILE A 18 -2.75 -2.83 -7.30
CA ILE A 18 -2.77 -4.17 -6.71
C ILE A 18 -3.67 -4.25 -5.48
N ILE A 19 -3.65 -3.21 -4.63
CA ILE A 19 -4.47 -3.16 -3.41
C ILE A 19 -5.87 -2.60 -3.66
N GLY A 20 -6.24 -2.28 -4.91
CA GLY A 20 -7.55 -1.76 -5.29
C GLY A 20 -7.82 -0.31 -4.86
N LYS A 21 -6.81 0.45 -4.44
CA LYS A 21 -6.92 1.90 -4.17
C LYS A 21 -7.00 2.75 -5.46
N GLU A 22 -6.61 2.17 -6.59
CA GLU A 22 -6.64 2.81 -7.91
C GLU A 22 -7.09 1.77 -8.95
N LYS A 23 -7.78 2.21 -10.00
CA LYS A 23 -8.21 1.31 -11.08
C LYS A 23 -7.10 1.19 -12.12
N ALA A 24 -6.90 -0.02 -12.64
CA ALA A 24 -6.10 -0.20 -13.84
C ALA A 24 -6.86 0.32 -15.06
N ASP A 25 -6.14 0.90 -16.01
CA ASP A 25 -6.71 1.29 -17.30
C ASP A 25 -7.13 0.04 -18.10
N GLU A 26 -6.31 -1.02 -18.02
CA GLU A 26 -6.54 -2.31 -18.68
C GLU A 26 -6.06 -3.48 -17.80
N GLY A 27 -6.59 -4.68 -18.06
CA GLY A 27 -6.24 -5.91 -17.33
C GLY A 27 -7.02 -6.10 -16.02
N GLU A 28 -6.63 -7.11 -15.24
CA GLU A 28 -7.30 -7.46 -13.98
C GLU A 28 -6.29 -7.84 -12.89
N VAL A 29 -6.63 -7.48 -11.64
CA VAL A 29 -5.92 -7.93 -10.44
C VAL A 29 -6.74 -9.01 -9.77
N LYS A 30 -6.17 -10.22 -9.66
CA LYS A 30 -6.80 -11.35 -8.98
C LYS A 30 -6.11 -11.61 -7.64
N ILE A 31 -6.81 -11.35 -6.54
CA ILE A 31 -6.37 -11.68 -5.19
C ILE A 31 -6.86 -13.09 -4.84
N GLY A 32 -5.96 -13.93 -4.33
CA GLY A 32 -6.29 -15.28 -3.90
C GLY A 32 -7.27 -15.31 -2.72
N ARG A 33 -7.96 -16.45 -2.55
CA ARG A 33 -8.89 -16.64 -1.42
C ARG A 33 -8.13 -16.63 -0.09
N ASN A 34 -8.71 -15.99 0.93
CA ASN A 34 -8.14 -15.87 2.29
C ASN A 34 -6.83 -15.08 2.41
N ILE A 35 -6.55 -14.15 1.50
CA ILE A 35 -5.41 -13.23 1.62
C ILE A 35 -5.84 -11.95 2.36
N LYS A 36 -5.08 -11.56 3.39
CA LYS A 36 -5.12 -10.21 3.98
C LYS A 36 -3.97 -9.39 3.39
N LEU A 37 -4.28 -8.31 2.71
CA LEU A 37 -3.28 -7.38 2.17
C LEU A 37 -2.93 -6.33 3.22
N GLY A 38 -1.65 -6.23 3.55
CA GLY A 38 -1.09 -5.09 4.30
C GLY A 38 -0.46 -4.10 3.32
N TYR A 39 -0.74 -2.82 3.49
CA TYR A 39 -0.16 -1.76 2.67
C TYR A 39 0.32 -0.61 3.55
N TYR A 40 1.62 -0.39 3.53
CA TYR A 40 2.27 0.75 4.16
C TYR A 40 2.74 1.69 3.05
N ASP A 41 2.23 2.91 3.05
CA ASP A 41 2.56 3.88 2.01
C ASP A 41 3.80 4.72 2.42
N GLN A 42 4.21 5.66 1.56
CA GLN A 42 5.34 6.53 1.84
C GLN A 42 4.96 7.86 2.51
N HIS A 43 3.67 8.16 2.70
CA HIS A 43 3.17 9.51 3.05
C HIS A 43 2.08 9.56 4.13
N LEU A 44 1.23 8.54 4.27
CA LEU A 44 0.09 8.38 5.19
C LEU A 44 0.44 7.80 6.56
N ALA A 45 1.70 7.66 6.93
CA ALA A 45 2.02 7.65 8.36
C ALA A 45 1.84 9.08 8.91
N GLU A 46 0.60 9.60 8.89
CA GLU A 46 0.18 10.62 9.83
C GLU A 46 0.12 9.93 11.19
N LEU A 47 1.31 9.71 11.75
CA LEU A 47 1.47 9.13 13.07
C LEU A 47 0.67 10.01 14.02
N ASN A 48 -0.24 9.40 14.78
CA ASN A 48 -0.92 10.16 15.82
C ASN A 48 0.10 10.44 16.92
N PRO A 49 0.47 11.71 17.19
CA PRO A 49 1.47 12.04 18.20
C PRO A 49 1.04 11.63 19.62
N GLU A 50 -0.25 11.39 19.83
CA GLU A 50 -0.82 10.94 21.09
C GLU A 50 -0.73 9.40 21.27
N ASN A 51 -0.41 8.64 20.22
CA ASN A 51 -0.26 7.20 20.30
C ASN A 51 1.16 6.81 20.76
N SER A 52 1.24 5.79 21.60
CA SER A 52 2.48 5.04 21.78
C SER A 52 2.84 4.24 20.53
N ILE A 53 4.11 3.86 20.41
CA ILE A 53 4.61 3.02 19.30
C ILE A 53 3.76 1.74 19.13
N MET A 54 3.37 1.10 20.23
CA MET A 54 2.58 -0.13 20.19
C MET A 54 1.14 0.09 19.73
N GLU A 55 0.54 1.25 20.03
CA GLU A 55 -0.79 1.60 19.56
C GLU A 55 -0.77 1.91 18.07
N GLU A 56 0.27 2.62 17.62
CA GLU A 56 0.48 2.90 16.21
C GLU A 56 0.73 1.63 15.41
N MET A 57 1.51 0.67 15.91
CA MET A 57 1.71 -0.61 15.23
C MET A 57 0.44 -1.48 15.15
N ARG A 58 -0.57 -1.23 16.00
CA ARG A 58 -1.84 -1.97 16.03
C ARG A 58 -2.94 -1.30 15.20
N SER A 59 -2.79 -0.01 14.87
CA SER A 59 -3.76 0.73 14.04
C SER A 59 -3.59 0.47 12.54
N ILE A 60 -2.49 -0.17 12.15
CA ILE A 60 -2.11 -0.53 10.77
C ILE A 60 -2.71 -1.89 10.36
#